data_AF-A0A920PJS0-F1
#
_entry.id   AF-A0A920PJS0-F1
#
_cell.length_a   1.000
_cell.length_b   1.000
_cell.length_c   1.000
_cell.angle_alpha   90.00
_cell.angle_beta   90.00
_cell.angle_gamma   90.00
#
_symmetry.space_group_name_H-M   'P 1'
#
loop_
_entity.id
_entity.type
_entity.pdbx_description
1 polymer ?
#
loop_
_entity_poly.entity_id
_entity_poly.type
_entity_poly.pdbx_seq_one_letter_code
_entity_poly.pdbx_strand_id
1 'polypeptide(L)'
;MATLVGIDGLLAPELVYSERVVWRRQIFEQGVDTLFDHRLTSVSREDEGLRVCFTCELNGSETIRYTEQVVVEVGTQPVDELYQQLRPDSINDGVTDIDALLWGSPQVASTTADTTFELHRIGDAVASRNIAAATLDALRLCSVCKGNKWNLCLT
;
A
#
# COMPACT_ATOMS: atom_id res chain seq x y z
N MET A 1 -28.79 4.83 -3.60
CA MET A 1 -28.39 4.01 -2.44
C MET A 1 -27.03 3.43 -2.77
N ALA A 2 -26.05 3.53 -1.87
CA ALA A 2 -24.68 3.08 -2.11
C ALA A 2 -24.39 1.80 -1.33
N THR A 3 -23.58 0.91 -1.90
CA THR A 3 -23.12 -0.31 -1.26
C THR A 3 -21.60 -0.32 -1.29
N LEU A 4 -20.98 -0.46 -0.12
CA LEU A 4 -19.56 -0.70 0.03
C LEU A 4 -19.30 -2.20 0.00
N VAL A 5 -18.44 -2.65 -0.91
CA VAL A 5 -18.03 -4.05 -1.03
C VAL A 5 -16.55 -4.16 -0.71
N GLY A 6 -16.17 -5.10 0.15
CA GLY A 6 -14.80 -5.33 0.56
C GLY A 6 -14.42 -6.81 0.52
N ILE A 7 -13.16 -7.07 0.20
CA ILE A 7 -12.59 -8.43 0.25
C ILE A 7 -12.36 -8.89 1.69
N ASP A 8 -12.04 -7.96 2.59
CA ASP A 8 -11.84 -8.24 4.00
C ASP A 8 -13.17 -8.47 4.72
N GLY A 9 -13.13 -9.24 5.82
CA GLY A 9 -14.32 -9.54 6.64
C GLY A 9 -14.84 -8.37 7.48
N LEU A 10 -14.16 -7.21 7.46
CA LEU A 10 -14.59 -6.02 8.18
C LEU A 10 -14.05 -4.73 7.57
N LEU A 11 -14.75 -3.62 7.86
CA LEU A 11 -14.34 -2.29 7.43
C LEU A 11 -13.02 -1.87 8.09
N ALA A 12 -12.06 -1.44 7.25
CA ALA A 12 -10.78 -0.86 7.65
C ALA A 12 -10.00 -1.74 8.65
N PRO A 13 -9.63 -2.98 8.28
CA PRO A 13 -9.02 -3.94 9.18
C PRO A 13 -7.71 -3.46 9.80
N GLU A 14 -6.96 -2.63 9.07
CA GLU A 14 -5.68 -2.07 9.48
C GLU A 14 -5.77 -1.00 10.59
N LEU A 15 -6.95 -0.43 10.81
CA LEU A 15 -7.13 0.60 11.84
C LEU A 15 -7.27 -0.01 13.23
N VAL A 16 -6.92 0.76 14.27
CA VAL A 16 -7.15 0.31 15.66
C VAL A 16 -8.64 0.25 15.99
N TYR A 17 -9.00 -0.54 17.00
CA TYR A 17 -10.40 -0.80 17.36
C TYR A 17 -11.24 0.48 17.52
N SER A 18 -10.72 1.48 18.22
CA SER A 18 -11.42 2.75 18.46
C SER A 18 -11.74 3.50 17.16
N GLU A 19 -10.82 3.52 16.20
CA GLU A 19 -11.00 4.17 14.91
C GLU A 19 -12.00 3.41 14.03
N ARG A 20 -11.93 2.06 14.02
CA ARG A 20 -12.90 1.24 13.28
C ARG A 20 -14.33 1.47 13.75
N VAL A 21 -14.54 1.66 15.06
CA VAL A 21 -15.88 1.96 15.61
C VAL A 21 -16.40 3.29 15.08
N VAL A 22 -15.55 4.31 14.94
CA VAL A 22 -15.94 5.62 14.36
C VAL A 22 -16.40 5.46 12.92
N TRP A 23 -15.62 4.78 12.08
CA TRP A 23 -15.97 4.57 10.67
C TRP A 23 -17.24 3.73 10.48
N ARG A 24 -17.39 2.65 11.26
CA ARG A 24 -18.60 1.82 11.21
C ARG A 24 -19.85 2.60 11.62
N ARG A 25 -19.73 3.46 12.64
CA ARG A 25 -20.83 4.35 13.05
C ARG A 25 -21.22 5.29 11.90
N GLN A 26 -20.25 5.91 11.23
CA GLN A 26 -20.52 6.82 10.12
C GLN A 26 -21.19 6.12 8.93
N ILE A 27 -20.72 4.93 8.54
CA ILE A 27 -21.34 4.12 7.48
C ILE A 27 -22.79 3.78 7.82
N PHE A 28 -23.05 3.41 9.08
CA PHE A 28 -24.40 3.12 9.56
C PHE A 28 -25.30 4.37 9.57
N GLU A 29 -24.81 5.50 10.07
CA GLU A 29 -25.53 6.79 10.10
C GLU A 29 -25.86 7.29 8.68
N GLN A 30 -25.02 6.97 7.69
CA GLN A 30 -25.24 7.32 6.28
C GLN A 30 -26.12 6.31 5.52
N GLY A 31 -26.52 5.19 6.13
CA GLY A 31 -27.34 4.17 5.50
C GLY A 31 -26.67 3.48 4.30
N VAL A 32 -25.33 3.33 4.36
CA VAL A 32 -24.56 2.61 3.33
C VAL A 32 -24.58 1.12 3.64
N ASP A 33 -25.03 0.31 2.69
CA ASP A 33 -24.98 -1.14 2.81
C ASP A 33 -23.54 -1.63 2.72
N THR A 34 -23.22 -2.70 3.44
CA THR A 34 -21.89 -3.32 3.40
C THR A 34 -21.97 -4.78 3.00
N LEU A 35 -21.11 -5.21 2.09
CA LEU A 35 -20.91 -6.60 1.69
C LEU A 35 -19.42 -6.95 1.82
N PHE A 36 -19.07 -7.71 2.86
CA PHE A 36 -17.70 -8.12 3.15
C PHE A 36 -17.42 -9.55 2.68
N ASP A 37 -16.15 -9.95 2.66
CA ASP A 37 -15.69 -11.25 2.16
C ASP A 37 -16.00 -11.48 0.66
N HIS A 38 -16.12 -10.41 -0.12
CA HIS A 38 -16.46 -10.47 -1.54
C HIS A 38 -15.42 -9.72 -2.38
N ARG A 39 -14.79 -10.44 -3.32
CA ARG A 39 -13.90 -9.85 -4.31
C ARG A 39 -14.67 -9.50 -5.59
N LEU A 40 -14.46 -8.30 -6.11
CA LEU A 40 -14.93 -7.92 -7.45
C LEU A 40 -14.20 -8.77 -8.51
N THR A 41 -14.94 -9.52 -9.32
CA THR A 41 -14.35 -10.39 -10.35
C THR A 41 -14.57 -9.91 -11.78
N SER A 42 -15.69 -9.21 -12.04
CA SER A 42 -15.92 -8.60 -13.36
C SER A 42 -16.90 -7.44 -13.29
N VAL A 43 -16.72 -6.50 -14.22
CA VAL A 43 -17.66 -5.42 -14.52
C VAL A 43 -17.90 -5.41 -16.03
N SER A 44 -19.15 -5.56 -16.46
CA SER A 44 -19.54 -5.50 -17.87
C SER A 44 -20.67 -4.50 -18.07
N ARG A 45 -20.66 -3.82 -19.22
CA ARG A 45 -21.75 -2.93 -19.63
C ARG A 45 -22.85 -3.74 -20.31
N GLU A 46 -24.08 -3.53 -19.90
CA GLU A 46 -25.31 -4.10 -20.46
C GLU A 46 -26.31 -2.99 -20.78
N ASP A 47 -27.42 -3.34 -21.44
CA ASP A 47 -28.40 -2.37 -21.96
C ASP A 47 -29.01 -1.48 -20.86
N GLU A 48 -29.15 -2.01 -19.63
CA GLU A 48 -29.74 -1.34 -18.46
C GLU A 48 -28.70 -0.88 -17.43
N GLY A 49 -27.41 -0.84 -17.76
CA GLY A 49 -26.36 -0.32 -16.87
C GLY A 49 -25.10 -1.19 -16.80
N LEU A 50 -24.51 -1.29 -15.62
CA LEU A 50 -23.33 -2.13 -15.35
C LEU A 50 -23.76 -3.39 -14.59
N ARG A 51 -23.41 -4.55 -15.14
CA ARG A 51 -23.44 -5.83 -14.44
C ARG A 51 -22.12 -6.04 -13.71
N VAL A 52 -22.20 -6.20 -12.40
CA VAL A 52 -21.05 -6.35 -11.50
C VAL A 52 -21.10 -7.72 -10.87
N CYS A 53 -20.05 -8.52 -11.06
CA CYS A 53 -19.93 -9.84 -10.46
C CYS A 53 -18.93 -9.81 -9.30
N PHE A 54 -19.33 -10.40 -8.19
CA PHE A 54 -18.49 -10.61 -7.02
C PHE A 54 -18.41 -12.10 -6.71
N THR A 55 -17.25 -12.54 -6.21
CA THR A 55 -17.06 -13.90 -5.70
C THR A 55 -16.81 -13.83 -4.21
N CYS A 56 -17.50 -14.65 -3.43
CA CYS A 56 -17.28 -14.76 -1.99
C CYS A 56 -15.98 -15.52 -1.72
N GLU A 57 -15.07 -14.92 -0.95
CA GLU A 57 -13.77 -15.53 -0.62
C GLU A 57 -13.89 -16.76 0.30
N LEU A 58 -15.00 -16.88 1.03
CA LEU A 58 -15.20 -17.97 1.99
C LEU A 58 -15.70 -19.26 1.35
N ASN A 59 -16.46 -19.17 0.26
CA ASN A 59 -17.15 -20.33 -0.33
C ASN A 59 -17.19 -20.34 -1.86
N GLY A 60 -16.63 -19.33 -2.53
CA GLY A 60 -16.58 -19.23 -3.99
C GLY A 60 -17.91 -18.93 -4.68
N SER A 61 -18.99 -18.67 -3.94
CA SER A 61 -20.29 -18.34 -4.52
C SER A 61 -20.26 -16.98 -5.23
N GLU A 62 -21.03 -16.86 -6.31
CA GLU A 62 -21.12 -15.64 -7.08
C GLU A 62 -22.32 -14.79 -6.65
N THR A 63 -22.10 -13.48 -6.53
CA THR A 63 -23.14 -12.47 -6.31
C THR A 63 -23.10 -11.46 -7.45
N ILE A 64 -24.24 -11.26 -8.11
CA ILE A 64 -24.37 -10.31 -9.21
C ILE A 64 -25.18 -9.10 -8.74
N ARG A 65 -24.74 -7.90 -9.11
CA ARG A 65 -25.49 -6.65 -8.91
C ARG A 65 -25.52 -5.82 -10.18
N TYR A 66 -26.61 -5.08 -10.36
CA TYR A 66 -26.78 -4.11 -11.44
C TYR A 66 -26.74 -2.70 -10.87
N THR A 67 -25.97 -1.81 -11.49
CA THR A 67 -25.78 -0.42 -11.04
C THR A 67 -25.43 0.49 -12.21
N GLU A 68 -25.70 1.79 -12.08
CA GLU A 68 -25.29 2.80 -13.06
C GLU A 68 -23.80 3.15 -12.94
N GLN A 69 -23.22 2.98 -11.75
CA GLN A 69 -21.85 3.39 -11.45
C GLN A 69 -21.16 2.39 -10.52
N VAL A 70 -19.87 2.17 -10.79
CA VAL A 70 -18.94 1.43 -9.95
C VAL A 70 -17.72 2.31 -9.71
N VAL A 71 -17.32 2.45 -8.44
CA VAL A 71 -16.06 3.08 -8.05
C VAL A 71 -15.19 1.98 -7.47
N VAL A 72 -13.98 1.82 -8.04
CA VAL A 72 -13.02 0.80 -7.61
C VAL A 72 -11.83 1.51 -6.97
N GLU A 73 -11.48 1.07 -5.77
CA GLU A 73 -10.34 1.56 -5.00
C GLU A 73 -9.52 0.33 -4.57
N VAL A 74 -8.25 0.27 -4.95
CA VAL A 74 -7.35 -0.90 -4.74
C VAL A 74 -6.07 -0.46 -4.03
N GLY A 75 -6.15 0.55 -3.16
CA GLY A 75 -5.00 1.13 -2.51
C GLY A 75 -4.03 1.81 -3.48
N THR A 76 -2.80 1.98 -3.02
CA THR A 76 -1.71 2.62 -3.78
C THR A 76 -0.84 1.57 -4.45
N GLN A 77 -0.62 1.70 -5.77
CA GLN A 77 0.41 0.96 -6.47
C GLN A 77 1.70 1.81 -6.49
N PRO A 78 2.84 1.29 -5.99
CA PRO A 78 4.08 2.04 -6.03
C PRO A 78 4.53 2.25 -7.48
N VAL A 79 4.99 3.47 -7.80
CA VAL A 79 5.59 3.79 -9.09
C VAL A 79 7.05 3.33 -9.05
N ASP A 80 7.28 2.05 -9.31
CA ASP A 80 8.59 1.41 -9.07
C ASP A 80 9.53 1.42 -10.28
N GLU A 81 9.09 1.90 -11.45
CA GLU A 81 9.87 1.85 -12.70
C GLU A 81 11.26 2.47 -12.56
N LEU A 82 11.36 3.68 -12.02
CA LEU A 82 12.63 4.36 -11.80
C LEU A 82 13.49 3.61 -10.77
N TYR A 83 12.86 3.07 -9.73
CA TYR A 83 13.57 2.28 -8.72
C TYR A 83 14.20 1.03 -9.34
N GLN A 84 13.44 0.31 -10.18
CA GLN A 84 13.95 -0.88 -10.87
C GLN A 84 15.07 -0.54 -11.86
N GLN A 85 15.02 0.62 -12.53
CA GLN A 85 16.08 1.09 -13.42
C GLN A 85 17.37 1.41 -12.66
N LEU A 86 17.27 1.99 -11.46
CA LEU A 86 18.44 2.39 -10.66
C LEU A 86 19.01 1.27 -9.79
N ARG A 87 18.21 0.25 -9.48
CA ARG A 87 18.59 -0.84 -8.57
C ARG A 87 19.89 -1.56 -8.98
N PRO A 88 20.12 -1.94 -10.26
CA PRO A 88 21.35 -2.62 -10.66
C PRO A 88 22.62 -1.78 -10.48
N ASP A 89 22.49 -0.45 -10.49
CA ASP A 89 23.61 0.49 -10.35
C ASP A 89 23.86 0.90 -8.89
N SER A 90 22.97 0.50 -7.98
CA SER A 90 23.07 0.82 -6.54
C SER A 90 24.06 -0.09 -5.82
N ILE A 91 24.75 0.42 -4.79
CA ILE A 91 25.72 -0.38 -4.03
C ILE A 91 25.08 -1.46 -3.15
N ASN A 92 23.80 -1.30 -2.85
CA ASN A 92 23.05 -2.13 -1.93
C ASN A 92 21.99 -3.00 -2.62
N ASP A 93 21.93 -3.00 -3.96
CA ASP A 93 20.88 -3.68 -4.74
C ASP A 93 19.46 -3.34 -4.25
N GLY A 94 19.28 -2.11 -3.75
CA GLY A 94 18.01 -1.65 -3.16
C GLY A 94 17.65 -2.27 -1.79
N VAL A 95 18.54 -3.04 -1.17
CA VAL A 95 18.32 -3.68 0.13
C VAL A 95 18.59 -2.68 1.27
N THR A 96 17.62 -2.56 2.17
CA THR A 96 17.75 -1.80 3.42
C THR A 96 17.85 -2.79 4.57
N ASP A 97 18.92 -2.72 5.35
CA ASP A 97 19.11 -3.51 6.56
C ASP A 97 18.28 -2.88 7.69
N ILE A 98 17.13 -3.48 7.97
CA ILE A 98 16.18 -3.02 8.97
C ILE A 98 16.78 -3.09 10.39
N ASP A 99 17.56 -4.12 10.70
CA ASP A 99 18.18 -4.23 12.02
C ASP A 99 19.22 -3.13 12.21
N ALA A 100 20.10 -2.91 11.23
CA ALA A 100 21.06 -1.81 11.27
C ALA A 100 20.34 -0.46 11.40
N LEU A 101 19.24 -0.25 10.69
CA LEU A 101 18.46 0.99 10.74
C LEU A 101 17.83 1.22 12.12
N LEU A 102 17.32 0.16 12.76
CA LEU A 102 16.76 0.21 14.10
C LEU A 102 17.81 0.51 15.17
N TRP A 103 19.03 -0.02 14.99
CA TRP A 103 20.17 0.24 15.88
C TRP A 103 20.89 1.58 15.61
N GLY A 104 20.49 2.33 14.58
CA GLY A 104 21.16 3.57 14.20
C GLY A 104 22.54 3.34 13.59
N SER A 105 22.78 2.16 13.02
CA SER A 105 24.01 1.75 12.37
C SER A 105 23.98 2.07 10.87
N PRO A 106 25.15 2.29 10.23
CA PRO A 106 25.24 2.49 8.78
C PRO A 106 24.66 1.31 7.99
N GLN A 107 24.02 1.60 6.86
CA GLN A 107 23.38 0.60 5.99
C GLN A 107 24.36 -0.24 5.16
N VAL A 108 25.52 0.33 4.83
CA VAL A 108 26.55 -0.35 4.04
C VAL A 108 27.90 -0.20 4.73
N ALA A 109 28.61 -1.31 4.94
CA ALA A 109 29.99 -1.30 5.38
C ALA A 109 30.87 -0.77 4.24
N SER A 110 31.63 0.30 4.49
CA SER A 110 32.39 1.07 3.50
C SER A 110 32.92 0.25 2.31
N THR A 111 32.30 0.40 1.14
CA THR A 111 32.78 -0.21 -0.11
C THR A 111 33.75 0.74 -0.83
N THR A 112 34.88 0.20 -1.27
CA THR A 112 35.94 0.85 -2.08
C THR A 112 35.67 0.80 -3.59
N ALA A 113 34.45 0.48 -4.01
CA ALA A 113 34.07 0.43 -5.42
C ALA A 113 33.57 1.81 -5.89
N ASP A 114 33.87 2.16 -7.14
CA ASP A 114 33.50 3.40 -7.84
C ASP A 114 31.98 3.62 -8.04
N THR A 115 31.13 2.87 -7.32
CA THR A 115 29.67 2.95 -7.37
C THR A 115 29.15 4.09 -6.47
N THR A 116 28.24 4.89 -7.02
CA THR A 116 28.01 6.29 -6.61
C THR A 116 26.88 6.54 -5.58
N PHE A 117 25.95 5.60 -5.37
CA PHE A 117 24.79 5.84 -4.51
C PHE A 117 24.22 4.59 -3.80
N GLU A 118 23.57 4.85 -2.66
CA GLU A 118 22.67 3.92 -1.97
C GLU A 118 21.23 4.17 -2.42
N LEU A 119 20.47 3.10 -2.66
CA LEU A 119 19.08 3.16 -3.08
C LEU A 119 18.18 2.56 -2.01
N HIS A 120 17.24 3.35 -1.48
CA HIS A 120 16.32 2.90 -0.44
C HIS A 120 14.87 3.17 -0.83
N ARG A 121 13.98 2.22 -0.52
CA ARG A 121 12.53 2.42 -0.57
C ARG A 121 12.08 2.88 0.81
N ILE A 122 11.14 3.82 0.85
CA ILE A 122 10.51 4.30 2.08
C ILE A 122 9.01 4.50 1.87
N GLY A 123 8.24 4.54 2.96
CA GLY A 123 6.80 4.77 2.90
C GLY A 123 6.06 3.70 2.10
N ASP A 124 5.13 4.13 1.25
CA ASP A 124 4.21 3.24 0.52
C ASP A 124 4.94 2.30 -0.46
N ALA A 125 6.13 2.66 -0.96
CA ALA A 125 7.00 1.75 -1.72
C ALA A 125 7.51 0.52 -0.92
N VAL A 126 7.42 0.54 0.41
CA VAL A 126 7.80 -0.58 1.29
C VAL A 126 6.58 -1.20 1.95
N ALA A 127 5.73 -0.37 2.55
CA ALA A 127 4.50 -0.77 3.19
C ALA A 127 3.57 0.44 3.27
N SER A 128 2.32 0.27 2.83
CA SER A 128 1.26 1.29 2.92
C SER A 128 0.88 1.55 4.39
N ARG A 129 1.74 2.30 5.08
CA ARG A 129 1.61 2.72 6.49
C ARG A 129 1.27 4.20 6.55
N ASN A 130 1.13 4.73 7.75
CA ASN A 130 0.87 6.16 7.93
C ASN A 130 2.10 7.03 7.59
N ILE A 131 1.84 8.30 7.26
CA ILE A 131 2.85 9.31 6.91
C ILE A 131 3.94 9.50 7.97
N ALA A 132 3.60 9.31 9.26
CA ALA A 132 4.56 9.44 10.35
C ALA A 132 5.60 8.32 10.32
N ALA A 133 5.20 7.10 9.99
CA ALA A 133 6.12 5.97 9.81
C ALA A 133 7.05 6.20 8.61
N ALA A 134 6.52 6.65 7.47
CA ALA A 134 7.32 6.99 6.29
C ALA A 134 8.37 8.09 6.59
N THR A 135 7.95 9.13 7.31
CA THR A 135 8.82 10.24 7.73
C THR A 135 9.91 9.76 8.70
N LEU A 136 9.56 8.86 9.63
CA LEU A 136 10.51 8.32 10.58
C LEU A 136 11.55 7.43 9.90
N ASP A 137 11.14 6.60 8.93
CA ASP A 137 12.06 5.76 8.16
C ASP A 137 13.03 6.63 7.34
N ALA A 138 12.54 7.70 6.69
CA ALA A 138 13.38 8.68 6.00
C ALA A 138 14.37 9.37 6.95
N LEU A 139 13.92 9.79 8.13
CA LEU A 139 14.77 10.43 9.12
C LEU A 139 15.89 9.50 9.60
N ARG A 140 15.58 8.22 9.83
CA ARG A 140 16.58 7.21 10.23
C ARG A 140 17.62 6.99 9.15
N LEU A 141 17.22 6.86 7.88
CA LEU A 141 18.16 6.72 6.77
C LEU A 141 19.06 7.95 6.64
N CYS A 142 18.49 9.15 6.69
CA CYS A 142 19.24 10.41 6.64
C CYS A 142 20.23 10.57 7.80
N SER A 143 19.97 9.97 8.97
CA SER A 143 20.83 10.10 10.13
C SER A 143 22.03 9.13 10.11
N VAL A 144 21.87 7.95 9.50
CA VAL A 144 22.89 6.90 9.46
C VAL A 144 23.71 6.90 8.16
N CYS A 145 23.15 7.32 7.03
CA CYS A 145 23.84 7.39 5.73
C CYS A 145 24.59 8.72 5.56
N LYS A 146 25.51 9.04 6.49
CA LYS A 146 26.32 10.28 6.45
C LYS A 146 27.64 10.08 5.69
N GLY A 147 27.73 10.67 4.49
CA GLY A 147 28.98 10.78 3.71
C GLY A 147 28.70 11.35 2.32
N ASN A 148 29.73 11.77 1.58
CA ASN A 148 29.66 12.39 0.24
C ASN A 148 29.05 11.50 -0.88
N LYS A 149 28.15 10.57 -0.55
CA LYS A 149 27.43 9.70 -1.48
C LYS A 149 26.00 10.21 -1.60
N TRP A 150 25.51 10.29 -2.83
CA TRP A 150 24.11 10.67 -3.07
C TRP A 150 23.23 9.53 -2.56
N ASN A 151 22.28 9.81 -1.67
CA ASN A 151 21.30 8.81 -1.23
C ASN A 151 19.99 9.13 -1.95
N LEU A 152 19.44 8.14 -2.66
CA LEU A 152 18.14 8.30 -3.30
C LEU A 152 17.09 7.51 -2.51
N CYS A 153 16.13 8.24 -1.94
CA CYS A 153 14.93 7.68 -1.34
C CYS A 153 13.77 7.87 -2.32
N LEU A 154 13.14 6.77 -2.73
CA LEU A 154 11.94 6.79 -3.56
C LEU A 154 10.75 6.27 -2.75
N THR A 155 9.64 7.01 -2.80
CA THR A 155 8.34 6.70 -2.19
C THR A 155 7.38 6.08 -3.19
#